data_AF-A0A9X8YNZ9-F1
#
_entry.id   AF-A0A9X8YNZ9-F1
#
_cell.length_a   1.000
_cell.length_b   1.000
_cell.length_c   1.000
_cell.angle_alpha   90.00
_cell.angle_beta   90.00
_cell.angle_gamma   90.00
#
_symmetry.space_group_name_H-M   'P 1'
#
loop_
_entity.id
_entity.type
_entity.pdbx_description
1 polymer ?
#
loop_
_entity_poly.entity_id
_entity_poly.type
_entity_poly.pdbx_seq_one_letter_code
_entity_poly.pdbx_strand_id
1 'polypeptide(L)' 'FSNQMTYLKQAGYDTISLYQLEAYLKNQINLPGKAIVLTFDDGLKSVYRYAYPVLKDYGFRATAFIISSRIKRHPQKW' A
#
# COMPACT_ATOMS: atom_id res chain seq x y z
N PHE A 1 -10.74 5.24 -4.98
CA PHE A 1 -9.46 4.51 -4.99
C PHE A 1 -8.95 4.25 -6.40
N SER A 2 -9.67 3.52 -7.27
CA SER A 2 -9.19 3.22 -8.65
C SER A 2 -8.69 4.45 -9.41
N ASN A 3 -9.47 5.53 -9.48
CA ASN A 3 -9.06 6.78 -10.15
C ASN A 3 -7.76 7.39 -9.59
N GLN A 4 -7.50 7.26 -8.28
CA GLN A 4 -6.25 7.72 -7.68
C GLN A 4 -5.08 6.85 -8.15
N MET A 5 -5.27 5.52 -8.25
CA MET A 5 -4.23 4.61 -8.75
C MET A 5 -3.96 4.83 -10.23
N THR A 6 -5.01 5.08 -11.03
CA THR A 6 -4.87 5.49 -12.44
C THR A 6 -4.02 6.75 -12.57
N TYR A 7 -4.33 7.79 -11.78
CA TYR A 7 -3.58 9.04 -11.79
C TYR A 7 -2.10 8.81 -11.46
N LEU A 8 -1.80 8.07 -10.39
CA LEU A 8 -0.42 7.79 -9.98
C LEU A 8 0.34 7.04 -11.08
N LYS A 9 -0.27 6.00 -11.67
CA LYS A 9 0.35 5.21 -12.73
C LYS A 9 0.63 6.07 -13.97
N GLN A 10 -0.34 6.86 -14.41
CA GLN A 10 -0.19 7.75 -15.57
C GLN A 10 0.83 8.87 -15.35
N ALA A 11 0.91 9.39 -14.12
CA ALA A 11 1.93 10.38 -13.74
C ALA A 11 3.33 9.76 -13.55
N GLY A 12 3.48 8.45 -13.69
CA GLY A 12 4.77 7.74 -13.62
C GLY A 12 5.27 7.50 -12.20
N TYR A 13 4.38 7.43 -11.21
CA TYR A 13 4.75 7.06 -9.84
C TYR A 13 4.90 5.55 -9.68
N ASP A 14 5.87 5.15 -8.87
CA ASP A 14 6.05 3.78 -8.41
C ASP A 14 5.90 3.70 -6.89
N THR A 15 5.13 2.72 -6.44
CA THR A 15 4.99 2.43 -5.01
C THR A 15 6.19 1.62 -4.50
N ILE A 16 6.77 2.02 -3.38
CA ILE A 16 7.86 1.33 -2.70
C ILE A 16 7.41 0.77 -1.34
N SER A 17 8.11 -0.26 -0.87
CA SER A 17 7.92 -0.78 0.49
C SER A 17 8.60 0.13 1.52
N LEU A 18 8.17 0.02 2.79
CA LEU A 18 8.87 0.68 3.90
C LEU A 18 10.32 0.21 4.05
N TYR A 19 10.64 -1.04 3.69
CA TYR A 19 12.02 -1.54 3.68
C TYR A 19 12.88 -0.83 2.62
N GLN A 20 12.32 -0.57 1.44
CA GLN A 20 13.00 0.21 0.41
C GLN A 20 13.19 1.67 0.85
N LEU A 21 12.17 2.25 1.51
CA LEU A 21 12.31 3.59 2.09
C LEU A 21 13.42 3.61 3.16
N GLU A 22 13.45 2.64 4.07
CA GLU A 22 14.48 2.52 5.10
C GLU A 22 15.88 2.38 4.48
N ALA A 23 16.05 1.51 3.49
CA ALA A 23 17.32 1.32 2.79
C ALA A 23 17.78 2.60 2.09
N TYR A 24 16.87 3.37 1.49
CA TYR A 24 17.17 4.68 0.90
C TYR A 24 17.65 5.68 1.97
N LEU A 25 16.94 5.77 3.11
CA LEU A 25 17.33 6.65 4.21
C LEU A 25 18.69 6.28 4.82
N LYS A 26 19.08 4.99 4.74
CA LYS A 26 20.39 4.48 5.15
C LYS A 26 21.46 4.60 4.06
N ASN A 27 21.17 5.26 2.93
CA ASN A 27 22.05 5.40 1.77
C ASN A 27 22.49 4.06 1.15
N GLN A 28 21.67 3.02 1.26
CA GLN A 28 21.99 1.67 0.75
C GLN A 28 21.48 1.44 -0.68
N ILE A 29 20.45 2.17 -1.10
CA ILE A 29 19.87 2.10 -2.44
C ILE A 29 19.50 3.49 -2.94
N ASN A 30 19.36 3.62 -4.26
CA ASN A 30 18.67 4.74 -4.87
C ASN A 30 17.22 4.35 -5.18
N LEU A 31 16.31 5.33 -5.15
CA LEU A 31 14.90 5.14 -5.50
C LEU A 31 14.61 5.68 -6.90
N PRO A 32 13.53 5.21 -7.55
CA PRO A 32 12.99 5.87 -8.74
C PRO A 32 12.67 7.35 -8.46
N GLY A 33 12.80 8.22 -9.45
CA GLY A 33 12.57 9.66 -9.29
C GLY A 33 11.15 10.04 -8.82
N LYS A 34 10.16 9.15 -8.98
CA LYS A 34 8.77 9.32 -8.53
C LYS A 34 8.33 8.18 -7.61
N ALA A 35 9.08 7.94 -6.53
CA ALA A 35 8.72 6.94 -5.53
C ALA A 35 7.71 7.47 -4.50
N ILE A 36 6.71 6.65 -4.15
CA ILE A 36 5.77 6.92 -3.03
C ILE A 36 5.65 5.70 -2.14
N VAL A 37 5.35 5.92 -0.86
CA VAL A 37 4.84 4.86 0.03
C VAL A 37 3.33 5.00 0.11
N LEU A 38 2.62 3.90 -0.12
CA LEU A 38 1.17 3.83 0.02
C LEU A 38 0.82 3.04 1.28
N THR A 39 0.00 3.61 2.15
CA THR A 39 -0.37 3.01 3.44
C THR A 39 -1.88 2.88 3.61
N PHE A 40 -2.31 1.89 4.39
CA PHE A 40 -3.67 1.76 4.91
C PHE A 40 -3.62 1.53 6.41
N ASP A 41 -4.46 2.26 7.15
CA ASP A 41 -4.51 2.18 8.61
C ASP A 41 -5.73 1.37 9.08
N ASP A 42 -5.85 1.21 10.41
CA ASP A 42 -6.95 0.59 11.15
C ASP A 42 -7.20 -0.91 10.93
N GLY A 43 -6.70 -1.52 9.85
CA GLY A 43 -6.96 -2.92 9.53
C GLY A 43 -8.38 -3.20 9.03
N LEU A 44 -8.99 -2.24 8.32
CA LEU A 44 -10.33 -2.40 7.77
C LEU A 44 -10.38 -3.48 6.68
N LYS A 45 -11.37 -4.37 6.77
CA LYS A 45 -11.60 -5.43 5.76
C LYS A 45 -11.83 -4.92 4.34
N SER A 46 -12.36 -3.71 4.21
CA SER A 46 -12.58 -3.04 2.92
C SER A 46 -11.28 -2.87 2.13
N VAL A 47 -10.12 -2.74 2.81
CA VAL A 47 -8.81 -2.68 2.16
C VAL A 47 -8.54 -3.96 1.38
N TYR A 48 -8.72 -5.13 1.99
CA TYR A 48 -8.54 -6.41 1.31
C TYR A 48 -9.59 -6.62 0.20
N ARG A 49 -10.85 -6.25 0.45
CA ARG A 49 -11.94 -6.53 -0.50
C ARG A 49 -11.91 -5.66 -1.74
N TYR A 50 -11.60 -4.38 -1.58
CA TYR A 50 -11.76 -3.36 -2.62
C TYR A 50 -10.44 -2.74 -3.07
N ALA A 51 -9.51 -2.47 -2.16
CA ALA A 51 -8.26 -1.79 -2.52
C ALA A 51 -7.19 -2.76 -3.05
N TYR A 52 -7.07 -3.95 -2.44
CA TYR A 52 -6.05 -4.94 -2.83
C TYR A 52 -6.17 -5.42 -4.29
N PRO A 53 -7.37 -5.75 -4.84
CA PRO A 53 -7.48 -6.11 -6.25
C PRO A 53 -7.01 -4.99 -7.18
N VAL A 54 -7.38 -3.74 -6.87
CA VAL A 54 -6.92 -2.58 -7.64
C VAL A 54 -5.40 -2.48 -7.57
N LEU A 55 -4.78 -2.52 -6.39
CA LEU A 55 -3.32 -2.48 -6.28
C LEU A 55 -2.63 -3.56 -7.11
N LYS A 56 -3.17 -4.78 -7.08
CA LYS A 56 -2.68 -5.92 -7.86
C LYS A 56 -2.72 -5.64 -9.36
N ASP A 57 -3.82 -5.10 -9.87
CA ASP A 57 -4.00 -4.77 -11.30
C ASP A 57 -3.00 -3.71 -11.77
N TYR A 58 -2.63 -2.76 -10.91
CA TYR A 58 -1.64 -1.70 -11.24
C TYR A 58 -0.18 -2.12 -10.98
N GLY A 59 0.06 -3.29 -10.36
CA GLY A 59 1.37 -3.72 -9.89
C GLY A 59 1.91 -2.88 -8.73
N PHE A 60 1.01 -2.21 -8.00
CA PHE A 60 1.34 -1.38 -6.85
C PHE A 60 1.39 -2.19 -5.56
N ARG A 61 2.26 -1.75 -4.65
CA ARG A 61 2.46 -2.30 -3.30
C ARG A 61 2.03 -1.28 -2.25
N ALA A 62 1.59 -1.78 -1.09
CA ALA A 62 1.14 -0.97 0.02
C ALA A 62 1.52 -1.61 1.36
N THR A 63 1.60 -0.80 2.41
CA THR A 63 1.76 -1.28 3.80
C THR A 63 0.45 -1.10 4.56
N ALA A 64 0.05 -2.10 5.35
CA ALA A 64 -1.10 -2.01 6.24
C ALA A 64 -0.65 -1.90 7.70
N PHE A 65 -1.09 -0.85 8.41
CA PHE A 65 -0.91 -0.69 9.85
C PHE A 65 -2.16 -1.18 10.57
N ILE A 66 -2.07 -2.40 11.11
CA ILE A 66 -3.22 -3.10 11.69
C ILE A 66 -3.28 -2.88 13.20
N ILE A 67 -4.42 -2.43 13.70
CA ILE A 67 -4.71 -2.39 15.14
C ILE A 67 -5.12 -3.80 15.58
N SER A 68 -4.17 -4.55 16.15
CA SER A 68 -4.36 -5.96 16.51
C SER A 68 -5.54 -6.20 17.44
N SER A 69 -5.82 -5.30 18.38
CA SER A 69 -6.96 -5.40 19.31
C SER A 69 -8.33 -5.29 18.64
N ARG A 70 -8.40 -4.75 17.41
CA ARG A 70 -9.63 -4.68 16.61
C ARG A 70 -9.84 -5.93 15.76
N ILE A 71 -8.84 -6.80 15.62
CA ILE A 71 -8.95 -8.03 14.84
C ILE A 71 -9.72 -9.10 15.63
N LYS A 72 -10.83 -9.54 15.06
CA LYS A 72 -11.68 -10.57 15.67
C LYS A 72 -11.10 -11.96 15.38
N ARG A 73 -11.13 -12.83 16.39
CA ARG A 73 -10.69 -14.25 16.28
C ARG A 73 -11.44 -15.03 15.19
N HIS A 74 -12.68 -14.66 14.94
CA HIS A 74 -13.51 -15.27 13.91
C HIS A 74 -13.77 -14.27 12.78
N PRO A 75 -13.74 -14.71 11.51
CA PRO A 75 -14.10 -13.85 10.39
C PRO A 75 -15.50 -13.30 10.60
N GLN A 76 -15.64 -11.97 10.63
CA GLN A 76 -16.99 -11.40 10.64
C GLN A 76 -17.67 -11.58 9.28
N LYS A 77 -18.99 -11.62 9.25
CA LYS A 77 -19.74 -11.51 8.00
C LYS A 77 -19.49 -10.15 7.34
N TRP A 78 -19.77 -10.08 6.05
CA TRP A 78 -19.72 -8.83 5.29
C TRP A 78 -21.01 -8.05 5.48
#